data_AF-A0A5M8P3N4-F1
#
_entry.id   AF-A0A5M8P3N4-F1
#
_cell.length_a   1.000
_cell.length_b   1.000
_cell.length_c   1.000
_cell.angle_alpha   90.00
_cell.angle_beta   90.00
_cell.angle_gamma   90.00
#
_symmetry.space_group_name_H-M   'P 1'
#
loop_
_entity.id
_entity.type
_entity.pdbx_description
1 polymer ?
#
loop_
_entity_poly.entity_id
_entity_poly.type
_entity_poly.pdbx_seq_one_letter_code
_entity_poly.pdbx_strand_id
1 'polypeptide(L)'
;MATNKARNITDTTIKRLYALSGNQCAFPNCREKFVNSDNETNISNICHIEAAEQGGQRYNPNSNDDYRRSYDNLILLCANHHKVTDDVSAYSVSILREMKRNHETKVEQLLSEQNILSKYPSALSTVIGFIGKSIFEKTDTSEPIQAPAPDEKISYNNIIRFKPIIEEYAVYQGKLNRIYEEIENIGSTRKEFVLKNIKTLYLKEKGKYKTIDEIRTNADNIIESIENELWKIIEKSSNSIDLGYEVINISMQIILVDAFMRCDILEEPTK
;
A
#
# COMPACT_ATOMS: atom_id res chain seq x y z
N MET A 1 -1.34 33.49 -9.05
CA MET A 1 -0.67 32.68 -8.01
C MET A 1 -1.28 31.31 -8.07
N ALA A 2 -0.51 30.25 -8.34
CA ALA A 2 -1.04 28.89 -8.25
C ALA A 2 -1.54 28.69 -6.82
N THR A 3 -2.80 28.32 -6.65
CA THR A 3 -3.37 28.00 -5.35
C THR A 3 -2.61 26.81 -4.78
N ASN A 4 -1.93 26.99 -3.64
CA ASN A 4 -1.24 25.90 -2.94
C ASN A 4 -2.27 24.82 -2.58
N LYS A 5 -2.13 23.62 -3.16
CA LYS A 5 -3.06 22.50 -3.00
C LYS A 5 -2.64 21.53 -1.89
N ALA A 6 -1.50 21.75 -1.24
CA ALA A 6 -0.92 20.79 -0.29
C ALA A 6 -1.82 20.49 0.93
N ARG A 7 -2.77 21.38 1.27
CA ARG A 7 -3.79 21.16 2.31
C ARG A 7 -5.13 20.65 1.79
N ASN A 8 -5.35 20.66 0.47
CA ASN A 8 -6.56 20.15 -0.15
C ASN A 8 -6.42 18.63 -0.40
N ILE A 9 -6.52 17.87 0.67
CA ILE A 9 -6.44 16.41 0.68
C ILE A 9 -7.72 15.86 0.04
N THR A 10 -7.58 14.90 -0.88
CA THR A 10 -8.74 14.33 -1.59
C THR A 10 -9.57 13.46 -0.65
N ASP A 11 -10.88 13.37 -0.90
CA ASP A 11 -11.77 12.47 -0.15
C ASP A 11 -11.31 11.00 -0.24
N THR A 12 -10.71 10.60 -1.36
CA THR A 12 -10.13 9.24 -1.51
C THR A 12 -8.98 9.02 -0.53
N THR A 13 -8.05 9.98 -0.46
CA THR A 13 -6.91 9.93 0.46
C THR A 13 -7.38 9.94 1.91
N ILE A 14 -8.37 10.78 2.25
CA ILE A 14 -8.96 10.82 3.59
C ILE A 14 -9.56 9.46 3.93
N LYS A 15 -10.43 8.91 3.09
CA LYS A 15 -11.06 7.61 3.34
C LYS A 15 -10.04 6.48 3.50
N ARG A 16 -9.01 6.45 2.64
CA ARG A 16 -7.89 5.50 2.77
C ARG A 16 -7.17 5.65 4.11
N LEU A 17 -6.82 6.87 4.52
CA LEU A 17 -6.15 7.13 5.80
C LEU A 17 -6.93 6.60 6.99
N TYR A 18 -8.22 6.91 7.09
CA TYR A 18 -9.03 6.49 8.23
C TYR A 18 -9.24 4.98 8.28
N ALA A 19 -9.51 4.36 7.12
CA ALA A 19 -9.66 2.91 6.99
C ALA A 19 -8.39 2.17 7.44
N LEU A 20 -7.23 2.55 6.89
CA LEU A 20 -5.97 1.86 7.18
C LEU A 20 -5.39 2.22 8.55
N SER A 21 -5.81 3.34 9.14
CA SER A 21 -5.49 3.66 10.54
C SER A 21 -6.42 3.00 11.55
N GLY A 22 -7.47 2.29 11.11
CA GLY A 22 -8.45 1.66 12.01
C GLY A 22 -9.18 2.67 12.91
N ASN A 23 -9.32 3.92 12.47
CA ASN A 23 -9.83 5.04 13.26
C ASN A 23 -9.12 5.24 14.61
N GLN A 24 -7.82 4.93 14.69
CA GLN A 24 -7.01 5.05 15.91
C GLN A 24 -5.76 5.90 15.67
N CYS A 25 -5.31 6.59 16.73
CA CYS A 25 -4.05 7.34 16.73
C CYS A 25 -2.84 6.46 16.41
N ALA A 26 -2.04 6.86 15.42
CA ALA A 26 -0.84 6.13 15.00
C ALA A 26 0.38 6.31 15.92
N PHE A 27 0.25 7.07 17.01
CA PHE A 27 1.33 7.22 17.98
C PHE A 27 1.54 5.92 18.76
N PRO A 28 2.81 5.45 18.95
CA PRO A 28 3.08 4.21 19.67
C PRO A 28 2.41 4.13 21.04
N ASN A 29 1.75 3.00 21.30
CA ASN A 29 1.00 2.71 22.54
C ASN A 29 -0.22 3.61 22.81
N CYS A 30 -0.58 4.54 21.92
CA CYS A 30 -1.81 5.29 22.04
C CYS A 30 -3.02 4.41 21.68
N ARG A 31 -4.07 4.45 22.50
CA ARG A 31 -5.33 3.70 22.29
C ARG A 31 -6.51 4.59 21.95
N GLU A 32 -6.26 5.88 21.69
CA GLU A 32 -7.30 6.85 21.37
C GLU A 32 -7.99 6.47 20.06
N LYS A 33 -9.29 6.22 20.13
CA LYS A 33 -10.14 6.04 18.96
C LYS A 33 -10.76 7.38 18.59
N PHE A 34 -10.79 7.69 17.29
CA PHE A 34 -11.21 9.00 16.82
C PHE A 34 -12.71 9.21 16.78
N VAL A 35 -13.48 8.14 16.79
CA VAL A 35 -14.94 8.16 16.85
C VAL A 35 -15.36 7.29 18.02
N ASN A 36 -16.16 7.84 18.91
CA ASN A 36 -16.78 7.10 20.01
C ASN A 36 -18.29 6.95 19.74
N SER A 37 -18.91 5.89 20.25
CA SER A 37 -20.36 5.68 20.11
C SER A 37 -21.19 6.79 20.76
N ASP A 38 -20.60 7.47 21.74
CA ASP A 38 -21.31 8.39 22.63
C ASP A 38 -21.23 9.86 22.16
N ASN A 39 -20.30 10.17 21.24
CA ASN A 39 -20.22 11.48 20.60
C ASN A 39 -19.84 11.36 19.12
N GLU A 40 -20.61 12.01 18.25
CA GLU A 40 -20.32 12.06 16.81
C GLU A 40 -19.08 12.93 16.48
N THR A 41 -18.30 13.34 17.50
CA THR A 41 -17.15 14.23 17.33
C THR A 41 -15.93 13.44 16.91
N ASN A 42 -15.43 13.71 15.72
CA ASN A 42 -14.15 13.20 15.26
C ASN A 42 -13.00 13.98 15.92
N ILE A 43 -12.20 13.31 16.76
CA ILE A 43 -11.08 13.92 17.49
C ILE A 43 -9.71 13.68 16.85
N SER A 44 -9.68 13.24 15.59
CA SER A 44 -8.45 13.02 14.84
C SER A 44 -7.87 14.31 14.25
N ASN A 45 -6.59 14.27 13.94
CA ASN A 45 -5.88 15.27 13.15
C ASN A 45 -5.16 14.54 12.01
N ILE A 46 -5.39 14.98 10.78
CA ILE A 46 -4.57 14.57 9.63
C ILE A 46 -3.31 15.44 9.64
N CYS A 47 -2.18 14.83 9.95
CA CYS A 47 -0.90 15.51 10.10
C CYS A 47 0.00 15.26 8.88
N HIS A 48 0.68 16.31 8.42
CA HIS A 48 1.72 16.21 7.40
C HIS A 48 3.03 15.70 8.01
N ILE A 49 3.62 14.68 7.40
CA ILE A 49 4.96 14.19 7.76
C ILE A 49 6.02 15.21 7.32
N GLU A 50 6.04 15.54 6.03
CA GLU A 50 6.73 16.71 5.46
C GLU A 50 5.71 17.85 5.33
N ALA A 51 5.99 19.02 5.92
CA ALA A 51 5.02 20.11 6.00
C ALA A 51 4.42 20.53 4.64
N ALA A 52 3.14 20.88 4.65
CA ALA A 52 2.42 21.41 3.51
C ALA A 52 2.99 22.73 2.98
N GLU A 53 3.53 23.57 3.87
CA GLU A 53 3.91 24.96 3.60
C GLU A 53 5.35 25.25 4.00
N GLN A 54 5.98 26.17 3.26
CA GLN A 54 7.33 26.63 3.54
C GLN A 54 7.39 27.23 4.95
N GLY A 55 8.44 26.88 5.71
CA GLY A 55 8.60 27.27 7.11
C GLY A 55 7.90 26.35 8.12
N GLY A 56 7.10 25.37 7.64
CA GLY A 56 6.57 24.32 8.50
C GLY A 56 7.61 23.25 8.88
N GLN A 57 7.25 22.41 9.85
CA GLN A 57 8.10 21.33 10.34
C GLN A 57 8.49 20.37 9.21
N ARG A 58 9.79 20.04 9.12
CA ARG A 58 10.30 19.08 8.13
C ARG A 58 9.94 19.43 6.68
N TYR A 59 9.75 20.72 6.36
CA TYR A 59 9.43 21.15 5.00
C TYR A 59 10.52 20.71 4.02
N ASN A 60 10.11 20.03 2.95
CA ASN A 60 11.00 19.59 1.88
C ASN A 60 10.80 20.44 0.61
N PRO A 61 11.75 21.30 0.22
CA PRO A 61 11.63 22.16 -0.96
C PRO A 61 11.59 21.39 -2.28
N ASN A 62 12.04 20.12 -2.29
CA ASN A 62 12.05 19.28 -3.49
C ASN A 62 10.74 18.51 -3.69
N SER A 63 9.81 18.58 -2.75
CA SER A 63 8.48 17.96 -2.86
C SER A 63 7.46 18.90 -3.53
N ASN A 64 6.41 18.33 -4.13
CA ASN A 64 5.30 19.08 -4.73
C ASN A 64 4.00 18.90 -3.93
N ASP A 65 3.00 19.74 -4.24
CA ASP A 65 1.72 19.76 -3.53
C ASP A 65 0.95 18.43 -3.62
N ASP A 66 1.08 17.71 -4.73
CA ASP A 66 0.41 16.41 -4.91
C ASP A 66 1.01 15.35 -3.99
N TYR A 67 2.34 15.31 -3.83
CA TYR A 67 2.98 14.45 -2.83
C TYR A 67 2.61 14.90 -1.41
N ARG A 68 2.64 16.20 -1.11
CA ARG A 68 2.38 16.69 0.25
C ARG A 68 0.99 16.34 0.76
N ARG A 69 0.00 16.33 -0.13
CA ARG A 69 -1.39 15.93 0.18
C ARG A 69 -1.67 14.44 -0.06
N SER A 70 -0.67 13.66 -0.46
CA SER A 70 -0.83 12.22 -0.73
C SER A 70 -0.85 11.40 0.56
N TYR A 71 -1.45 10.21 0.49
CA TYR A 71 -1.46 9.24 1.58
C TYR A 71 -0.08 9.01 2.23
N ASP A 72 0.96 8.93 1.40
CA ASP A 72 2.33 8.60 1.81
C ASP A 72 2.93 9.66 2.74
N ASN A 73 2.44 10.91 2.66
CA ASN A 73 2.92 12.04 3.46
C ASN A 73 2.00 12.39 4.63
N LEU A 74 0.97 11.59 4.90
CA LEU A 74 -0.06 11.90 5.89
C LEU A 74 -0.16 10.81 6.95
N ILE A 75 -0.29 11.22 8.22
CA ILE A 75 -0.45 10.34 9.38
C ILE A 75 -1.61 10.83 10.25
N LEU A 76 -2.43 9.92 10.80
CA LEU A 76 -3.51 10.28 11.70
C LEU A 76 -3.07 10.23 13.17
N LEU A 77 -3.25 11.34 13.88
CA LEU A 77 -2.89 11.49 15.30
C LEU A 77 -4.03 12.13 16.10
N CYS A 78 -4.12 11.86 17.40
CA CYS A 78 -4.99 12.63 18.30
C CYS A 78 -4.40 14.01 18.58
N ALA A 79 -5.19 14.94 19.11
CA ALA A 79 -4.75 16.31 19.38
C ALA A 79 -3.47 16.39 20.23
N ASN A 80 -3.34 15.52 21.24
CA ASN A 80 -2.16 15.47 22.10
C ASN A 80 -0.90 15.06 21.30
N HIS A 81 -0.99 13.97 20.54
CA HIS A 81 0.17 13.44 19.83
C HIS A 81 0.52 14.26 18.58
N HIS A 82 -0.46 14.91 17.94
CA HIS A 82 -0.19 15.93 16.93
C HIS A 82 0.77 16.99 17.49
N LYS A 83 0.49 17.52 18.69
CA LYS A 83 1.35 18.51 19.35
C LYS A 83 2.71 17.94 19.77
N VAL A 84 2.76 16.71 20.28
CA VAL A 84 4.02 16.04 20.63
C VAL A 84 4.94 15.92 19.41
N THR A 85 4.39 15.55 18.25
CA THR A 85 5.16 15.38 17.01
C THR A 85 5.62 16.67 16.33
N ASP A 86 5.28 17.84 16.89
CA ASP A 86 5.84 19.13 16.45
C ASP A 86 7.35 19.22 16.74
N ASP A 87 7.87 18.47 17.70
CA ASP A 87 9.32 18.42 17.99
C ASP A 87 10.06 17.70 16.86
N VAL A 88 10.63 18.48 15.94
CA VAL A 88 11.39 17.98 14.79
C VAL A 88 12.67 17.25 15.17
N SER A 89 13.22 17.49 16.37
CA SER A 89 14.43 16.83 16.84
C SER A 89 14.16 15.40 17.30
N ALA A 90 13.00 15.18 17.93
CA ALA A 90 12.54 13.86 18.35
C ALA A 90 11.80 13.10 17.24
N TYR A 91 11.10 13.80 16.35
CA TYR A 91 10.25 13.21 15.32
C TYR A 91 10.69 13.68 13.92
N SER A 92 11.69 12.99 13.38
CA SER A 92 12.12 13.18 11.99
C SER A 92 11.10 12.61 10.99
N VAL A 93 11.27 12.92 9.70
CA VAL A 93 10.45 12.33 8.61
C VAL A 93 10.49 10.80 8.64
N SER A 94 11.67 10.22 8.85
CA SER A 94 11.83 8.76 8.89
C SER A 94 11.07 8.13 10.07
N ILE A 95 11.13 8.77 11.24
CA ILE A 95 10.42 8.30 12.45
C ILE A 95 8.91 8.34 12.24
N LEU A 96 8.37 9.44 11.70
CA LEU A 96 6.92 9.54 11.46
C LEU A 96 6.42 8.56 10.40
N ARG A 97 7.20 8.32 9.34
CA ARG A 97 6.89 7.28 8.35
C ARG A 97 6.91 5.90 8.99
N GLU A 98 7.89 5.62 9.84
CA GLU A 98 7.97 4.35 10.58
C GLU A 98 6.78 4.17 11.54
N MET A 99 6.40 5.22 12.28
CA MET A 99 5.22 5.20 13.15
C MET A 99 3.94 4.89 12.36
N LYS A 100 3.70 5.60 11.24
CA LYS A 100 2.57 5.35 10.33
C LYS A 100 2.54 3.89 9.90
N ARG A 101 3.65 3.38 9.37
CA ARG A 101 3.76 2.00 8.88
C ARG A 101 3.49 0.97 9.98
N ASN A 102 4.18 1.08 11.12
CA ASN A 102 4.02 0.14 12.22
C ASN A 102 2.57 0.08 12.73
N HIS A 103 1.87 1.23 12.74
CA HIS A 103 0.46 1.30 13.08
C HIS A 103 -0.43 0.61 12.05
N GLU A 104 -0.27 0.96 10.77
CA GLU A 104 -1.09 0.43 9.68
C GLU A 104 -0.89 -1.09 9.50
N THR A 105 0.34 -1.60 9.63
CA THR A 105 0.62 -3.06 9.64
C THR A 105 -0.11 -3.77 10.77
N LYS A 106 -0.17 -3.17 11.96
CA LYS A 106 -0.90 -3.74 13.09
C LYS A 106 -2.42 -3.76 12.84
N VAL A 107 -2.96 -2.69 12.25
CA VAL A 107 -4.38 -2.64 11.88
C VAL A 107 -4.68 -3.71 10.84
N GLU A 108 -3.82 -3.87 9.84
CA GLU A 108 -3.98 -4.88 8.81
C GLU A 108 -4.00 -6.30 9.39
N GLN A 109 -3.07 -6.65 10.28
CA GLN A 109 -3.05 -7.95 10.96
C GLN A 109 -4.36 -8.22 11.71
N LEU A 110 -4.89 -7.22 12.41
CA LEU A 110 -6.19 -7.37 13.11
C LEU A 110 -7.36 -7.56 12.14
N LEU A 111 -7.28 -7.01 10.93
CA LEU A 111 -8.32 -7.16 9.90
C LEU A 111 -8.20 -8.50 9.17
N SER A 112 -6.99 -9.00 8.94
CA SER A 112 -6.77 -10.33 8.33
C SER A 112 -7.32 -11.43 9.23
N GLU A 113 -7.09 -11.34 10.54
CA GLU A 113 -7.64 -12.26 11.57
C GLU A 113 -9.18 -12.31 11.57
N GLN A 114 -9.85 -11.22 11.17
CA GLN A 114 -11.31 -11.16 11.08
C GLN A 114 -11.87 -11.81 9.81
N ASN A 115 -11.00 -12.33 8.93
CA ASN A 115 -11.35 -12.99 7.67
C ASN A 115 -12.37 -12.19 6.84
N ILE A 116 -12.14 -10.87 6.70
CA ILE A 116 -13.11 -9.96 6.06
C ILE A 116 -13.44 -10.36 4.63
N LEU A 117 -12.51 -11.02 3.92
CA LEU A 117 -12.72 -11.50 2.55
C LEU A 117 -13.83 -12.55 2.42
N SER A 118 -14.19 -13.24 3.50
CA SER A 118 -15.35 -14.14 3.52
C SER A 118 -16.68 -13.38 3.33
N LYS A 119 -16.74 -12.11 3.78
CA LYS A 119 -17.90 -11.23 3.63
C LYS A 119 -17.98 -10.57 2.26
N TYR A 120 -16.85 -10.51 1.54
CA TYR A 120 -16.73 -9.88 0.23
C TYR A 120 -16.15 -10.86 -0.79
N PRO A 121 -16.94 -11.86 -1.25
CA PRO A 121 -16.45 -12.92 -2.13
C PRO A 121 -15.90 -12.42 -3.47
N SER A 122 -16.43 -11.30 -3.99
CA SER A 122 -15.99 -10.66 -5.24
C SER A 122 -14.86 -9.64 -5.05
N ALA A 123 -14.31 -9.48 -3.86
CA ALA A 123 -13.31 -8.46 -3.57
C ALA A 123 -12.08 -8.57 -4.48
N LEU A 124 -11.51 -9.78 -4.55
CA LEU A 124 -10.33 -10.07 -5.37
C LEU A 124 -10.61 -9.81 -6.86
N SER A 125 -11.71 -10.33 -7.41
CA SER A 125 -12.06 -10.12 -8.82
C SER A 125 -12.33 -8.64 -9.14
N THR A 126 -12.90 -7.89 -8.19
CA THR A 126 -13.13 -6.44 -8.31
C THR A 126 -11.81 -5.67 -8.36
N VAL A 127 -10.89 -5.96 -7.44
CA VAL A 127 -9.56 -5.30 -7.40
C VAL A 127 -8.70 -5.68 -8.61
N ILE A 128 -8.72 -6.94 -9.05
CA ILE A 128 -8.14 -7.37 -10.34
C ILE A 128 -8.74 -6.54 -11.49
N GLY A 129 -10.05 -6.34 -11.48
CA GLY A 129 -10.75 -5.52 -12.46
C GLY A 129 -10.31 -4.05 -12.45
N PHE A 130 -9.95 -3.48 -11.31
CA PHE A 130 -9.41 -2.12 -11.22
C PHE A 130 -7.97 -2.03 -11.74
N ILE A 131 -7.10 -2.92 -11.25
CA ILE A 131 -5.68 -2.92 -11.63
C ILE A 131 -5.53 -3.26 -13.12
N GLY A 132 -6.28 -4.24 -13.63
CA GLY A 132 -6.21 -4.72 -15.01
C GLY A 132 -6.88 -3.83 -16.06
N LYS A 133 -7.48 -2.69 -15.67
CA LYS A 133 -8.09 -1.72 -16.63
C LYS A 133 -7.09 -0.70 -17.17
N SER A 134 -5.99 -0.45 -16.47
CA SER A 134 -5.01 0.57 -16.86
C SER A 134 -3.92 -0.04 -17.73
N ILE A 135 -3.66 0.54 -18.91
CA ILE A 135 -2.63 0.04 -19.84
C ILE A 135 -1.31 0.76 -19.54
N PHE A 136 -0.28 0.03 -19.13
CA PHE A 136 1.11 0.43 -19.34
C PHE A 136 1.68 -0.31 -20.58
N GLU A 137 2.52 0.35 -21.36
CA GLU A 137 2.94 -0.02 -22.73
C GLU A 137 3.30 -1.50 -22.95
N LYS A 138 3.03 -2.03 -24.16
CA LYS A 138 3.24 -3.43 -24.56
C LYS A 138 4.68 -3.91 -24.36
N THR A 139 4.82 -4.98 -23.59
CA THR A 139 5.99 -5.86 -23.54
C THR A 139 5.47 -7.29 -23.36
N ASP A 140 6.04 -8.23 -24.10
CA ASP A 140 5.72 -9.64 -24.00
C ASP A 140 6.41 -10.24 -22.79
N THR A 141 5.65 -10.90 -21.92
CA THR A 141 6.16 -11.65 -20.78
C THR A 141 5.56 -13.04 -20.76
N SER A 142 6.41 -14.05 -20.65
CA SER A 142 5.99 -15.42 -20.35
C SER A 142 5.94 -15.61 -18.83
N GLU A 143 4.85 -16.20 -18.35
CA GLU A 143 4.61 -16.44 -16.91
C GLU A 143 4.76 -17.93 -16.55
N PRO A 144 5.28 -18.25 -15.36
CA PRO A 144 5.23 -19.61 -14.81
C PRO A 144 3.81 -19.99 -14.35
N ILE A 145 3.44 -21.25 -14.60
CA ILE A 145 2.09 -21.82 -14.36
C ILE A 145 1.75 -21.89 -12.85
N GLN A 146 2.76 -22.06 -11.98
CA GLN A 146 2.61 -22.07 -10.52
C GLN A 146 3.73 -21.28 -9.86
N ALA A 147 3.39 -20.52 -8.82
CA ALA A 147 4.34 -19.69 -8.10
C ALA A 147 5.01 -20.51 -6.97
N PRO A 148 6.35 -20.52 -6.85
CA PRO A 148 7.09 -21.23 -5.80
C PRO A 148 6.81 -20.70 -4.39
N ALA A 149 7.22 -21.47 -3.38
CA ALA A 149 7.17 -21.06 -1.98
C ALA A 149 8.06 -19.81 -1.73
N PRO A 150 7.63 -18.85 -0.89
CA PRO A 150 8.28 -17.56 -0.80
C PRO A 150 9.58 -17.54 0.04
N ASP A 151 9.84 -18.54 0.89
CA ASP A 151 10.88 -18.50 1.94
C ASP A 151 12.29 -18.20 1.42
N GLU A 152 12.69 -18.90 0.36
CA GLU A 152 14.00 -18.71 -0.28
C GLU A 152 14.10 -17.30 -0.88
N LYS A 153 13.02 -16.82 -1.50
CA LYS A 153 12.97 -15.51 -2.14
C LYS A 153 12.94 -14.36 -1.13
N ILE A 154 12.25 -14.53 0.00
CA ILE A 154 12.24 -13.59 1.13
C ILE A 154 13.66 -13.41 1.65
N SER A 155 14.33 -14.53 1.95
CA SER A 155 15.69 -14.54 2.48
C SER A 155 16.68 -13.97 1.48
N TYR A 156 16.56 -14.35 0.21
CA TYR A 156 17.41 -13.84 -0.85
C TYR A 156 17.28 -12.33 -1.02
N ASN A 157 16.06 -11.79 -0.95
CA ASN A 157 15.81 -10.35 -1.13
C ASN A 157 15.88 -9.54 0.17
N ASN A 158 16.41 -10.06 1.28
CA ASN A 158 16.53 -9.34 2.56
C ASN A 158 15.21 -8.68 3.01
N ILE A 159 14.06 -9.32 2.74
CA ILE A 159 12.74 -8.78 3.08
C ILE A 159 12.52 -8.92 4.59
N ILE A 160 12.21 -7.80 5.25
CA ILE A 160 11.97 -7.76 6.70
C ILE A 160 10.55 -7.31 6.98
N ARG A 161 10.13 -6.15 6.44
CA ARG A 161 8.83 -5.54 6.78
C ARG A 161 7.66 -6.26 6.13
N PHE A 162 7.80 -6.67 4.88
CA PHE A 162 6.75 -7.39 4.15
C PHE A 162 6.76 -8.89 4.41
N LYS A 163 7.76 -9.43 5.12
CA LYS A 163 7.86 -10.87 5.38
C LYS A 163 6.58 -11.44 6.05
N PRO A 164 6.04 -10.85 7.14
CA PRO A 164 4.83 -11.36 7.77
C PRO A 164 3.61 -11.32 6.84
N ILE A 165 3.52 -10.29 6.00
CA ILE A 165 2.43 -10.11 5.02
C ILE A 165 2.51 -11.20 3.94
N ILE A 166 3.72 -11.47 3.43
CA ILE A 166 3.94 -12.52 2.42
C ILE A 166 3.58 -13.89 3.00
N GLU A 167 4.05 -14.20 4.21
CA GLU A 167 3.76 -15.47 4.89
C GLU A 167 2.25 -15.64 5.15
N GLU A 168 1.58 -14.60 5.63
CA GLU A 168 0.13 -14.59 5.92
C GLU A 168 -0.70 -14.82 4.66
N TYR A 169 -0.38 -14.14 3.55
CA TYR A 169 -1.22 -14.15 2.36
C TYR A 169 -0.83 -15.16 1.28
N ALA A 170 0.35 -15.81 1.37
CA ALA A 170 0.75 -16.84 0.40
C ALA A 170 -0.27 -17.98 0.26
N VAL A 171 -1.03 -18.28 1.33
CA VAL A 171 -2.08 -19.31 1.34
C VAL A 171 -3.24 -19.01 0.37
N TYR A 172 -3.41 -17.76 -0.06
CA TYR A 172 -4.47 -17.36 -0.99
C TYR A 172 -4.17 -17.68 -2.45
N GLN A 173 -2.96 -18.12 -2.78
CA GLN A 173 -2.54 -18.45 -4.15
C GLN A 173 -3.54 -19.38 -4.86
N GLY A 174 -4.00 -20.45 -4.20
CA GLY A 174 -4.96 -21.37 -4.79
C GLY A 174 -6.32 -20.74 -5.10
N LYS A 175 -6.79 -19.82 -4.24
CA LYS A 175 -8.03 -19.07 -4.47
C LYS A 175 -7.86 -18.09 -5.64
N LEU A 176 -6.72 -17.39 -5.68
CA LEU A 176 -6.43 -16.42 -6.73
C LEU A 176 -6.27 -17.09 -8.11
N ASN A 177 -5.63 -18.26 -8.17
CA ASN A 177 -5.51 -19.05 -9.41
C ASN A 177 -6.87 -19.39 -10.01
N ARG A 178 -7.84 -19.82 -9.19
CA ARG A 178 -9.21 -20.10 -9.67
C ARG A 178 -9.88 -18.85 -10.25
N ILE A 179 -9.71 -17.70 -9.60
CA ILE A 179 -10.24 -16.42 -10.11
C ILE A 179 -9.58 -16.06 -11.44
N TYR A 180 -8.27 -16.27 -11.57
CA TYR A 180 -7.55 -16.05 -12.82
C TYR A 180 -8.01 -17.00 -13.94
N GLU A 181 -8.18 -18.28 -13.66
CA GLU A 181 -8.72 -19.26 -14.61
C GLU A 181 -10.14 -18.87 -15.06
N GLU A 182 -11.01 -18.44 -14.14
CA GLU A 182 -12.35 -17.94 -14.48
C GLU A 182 -12.30 -16.71 -15.40
N ILE A 183 -11.37 -15.77 -15.16
CA ILE A 183 -11.16 -14.57 -15.99
C ILE A 183 -10.65 -14.94 -17.40
N GLU A 184 -9.71 -15.88 -17.50
CA GLU A 184 -9.18 -16.37 -18.77
C GLU A 184 -10.25 -17.13 -19.57
N ASN A 185 -11.05 -17.97 -18.89
CA ASN A 185 -12.12 -18.75 -19.51
C ASN A 185 -13.21 -17.88 -20.15
N ILE A 186 -13.46 -16.67 -19.63
CA ILE A 186 -14.37 -15.68 -20.25
C ILE A 186 -13.69 -14.82 -21.32
N GLY A 187 -12.42 -15.10 -21.67
CA GLY A 187 -11.64 -14.39 -22.69
C GLY A 187 -11.18 -13.00 -22.25
N SER A 188 -11.11 -12.72 -20.95
CA SER A 188 -10.71 -11.41 -20.43
C SER A 188 -9.20 -11.34 -20.20
N THR A 189 -8.54 -10.31 -20.73
CA THR A 189 -7.09 -10.09 -20.57
C THR A 189 -6.70 -9.37 -19.27
N ARG A 190 -7.58 -9.39 -18.26
CA ARG A 190 -7.39 -8.60 -17.03
C ARG A 190 -6.24 -9.13 -16.19
N LYS A 191 -6.09 -10.46 -16.11
CA LYS A 191 -5.01 -11.11 -15.35
C LYS A 191 -3.65 -10.65 -15.88
N GLU A 192 -3.46 -10.75 -17.19
CA GLU A 192 -2.21 -10.40 -17.87
C GLU A 192 -1.90 -8.92 -17.67
N PHE A 193 -2.91 -8.04 -17.71
CA PHE A 193 -2.71 -6.64 -17.40
C PHE A 193 -2.35 -6.40 -15.92
N VAL A 194 -2.92 -7.13 -14.97
CA VAL A 194 -2.54 -7.00 -13.55
C VAL A 194 -1.07 -7.32 -13.36
N LEU A 195 -0.63 -8.50 -13.78
CA LEU A 195 0.75 -8.96 -13.58
C LEU A 195 1.74 -8.07 -14.33
N LYS A 196 1.40 -7.68 -15.57
CA LYS A 196 2.19 -6.75 -16.35
C LYS A 196 2.29 -5.36 -15.71
N ASN A 197 1.21 -4.83 -15.15
CA ASN A 197 1.22 -3.51 -14.49
C ASN A 197 2.14 -3.54 -13.27
N ILE A 198 2.03 -4.58 -12.46
CA ILE A 198 2.90 -4.80 -11.29
C ILE A 198 4.37 -4.90 -11.71
N LYS A 199 4.67 -5.72 -12.73
CA LYS A 199 6.02 -5.86 -13.27
C LYS A 199 6.58 -4.57 -13.83
N THR A 200 5.75 -3.78 -14.51
CA THR A 200 6.16 -2.47 -15.04
C THR A 200 6.51 -1.49 -13.92
N LEU A 201 5.71 -1.45 -12.86
CA LEU A 201 6.00 -0.67 -11.67
C LEU A 201 7.29 -1.14 -10.99
N TYR A 202 7.49 -2.45 -10.87
CA TYR A 202 8.73 -3.03 -10.36
C TYR A 202 9.95 -2.62 -11.20
N LEU A 203 9.91 -2.78 -12.52
CA LEU A 203 11.03 -2.43 -13.40
C LEU A 203 11.38 -0.94 -13.33
N LYS A 204 10.37 -0.07 -13.24
CA LYS A 204 10.56 1.38 -13.05
C LYS A 204 11.25 1.69 -11.72
N GLU A 205 10.83 1.04 -10.64
CA GLU A 205 11.41 1.24 -9.31
C GLU A 205 12.81 0.64 -9.20
N LYS A 206 13.00 -0.58 -9.71
CA LYS A 206 14.27 -1.29 -9.83
C LYS A 206 15.32 -0.43 -10.55
N GLY A 207 14.92 0.30 -11.59
CA GLY A 207 15.81 1.19 -12.35
C GLY A 207 16.45 2.33 -11.54
N LYS A 208 16.01 2.58 -10.30
CA LYS A 208 16.65 3.54 -9.38
C LYS A 208 17.92 2.98 -8.70
N TYR A 209 18.12 1.67 -8.75
CA TYR A 209 19.22 0.96 -8.09
C TYR A 209 20.20 0.42 -9.13
N LYS A 210 21.49 0.44 -8.80
CA LYS A 210 22.58 0.08 -9.72
C LYS A 210 22.99 -1.38 -9.59
N THR A 211 22.85 -1.95 -8.40
CA THR A 211 23.33 -3.30 -8.10
C THR A 211 22.21 -4.19 -7.55
N ILE A 212 22.37 -5.50 -7.68
CA ILE A 212 21.46 -6.49 -7.09
C ILE A 212 21.41 -6.33 -5.57
N ASP A 213 22.54 -6.08 -4.91
CA ASP A 213 22.57 -5.91 -3.44
C ASP A 213 21.84 -4.65 -2.97
N GLU A 214 21.87 -3.57 -3.76
CA GLU A 214 21.04 -2.38 -3.50
C GLU A 214 19.55 -2.70 -3.63
N ILE A 215 19.14 -3.47 -4.64
CA ILE A 215 17.75 -3.90 -4.82
C ILE A 215 17.29 -4.74 -3.63
N ARG A 216 18.08 -5.76 -3.25
CA ARG A 216 17.79 -6.66 -2.13
C ARG A 216 17.66 -5.88 -0.83
N THR A 217 18.63 -5.02 -0.51
CA THR A 217 18.61 -4.23 0.72
C THR A 217 17.47 -3.20 0.77
N ASN A 218 16.89 -2.84 -0.38
CA ASN A 218 15.74 -1.94 -0.48
C ASN A 218 14.42 -2.65 -0.82
N ALA A 219 14.36 -3.98 -0.73
CA ALA A 219 13.21 -4.76 -1.20
C ALA A 219 11.87 -4.30 -0.59
N ASP A 220 11.84 -4.05 0.72
CA ASP A 220 10.63 -3.54 1.38
C ASP A 220 10.21 -2.15 0.88
N ASN A 221 11.17 -1.26 0.57
CA ASN A 221 10.87 0.06 0.02
C ASN A 221 10.33 -0.03 -1.41
N ILE A 222 10.84 -1.00 -2.18
CA ILE A 222 10.39 -1.26 -3.55
C ILE A 222 8.94 -1.77 -3.54
N ILE A 223 8.63 -2.76 -2.68
CA ILE A 223 7.26 -3.28 -2.55
C ILE A 223 6.30 -2.15 -2.14
N GLU A 224 6.66 -1.36 -1.14
CA GLU A 224 5.87 -0.20 -0.67
C GLU A 224 5.64 0.83 -1.80
N SER A 225 6.65 1.08 -2.63
CA SER A 225 6.50 1.99 -3.78
C SER A 225 5.55 1.43 -4.84
N ILE A 226 5.59 0.13 -5.12
CA ILE A 226 4.66 -0.53 -6.06
C ILE A 226 3.24 -0.45 -5.50
N GLU A 227 3.07 -0.77 -4.21
CA GLU A 227 1.79 -0.69 -3.51
C GLU A 227 1.15 0.71 -3.63
N ASN A 228 1.93 1.76 -3.39
CA ASN A 228 1.43 3.13 -3.48
C ASN A 228 1.02 3.53 -4.90
N GLU A 229 1.71 3.03 -5.93
CA GLU A 229 1.31 3.25 -7.32
C GLU A 229 0.06 2.44 -7.71
N LEU A 230 -0.09 1.21 -7.20
CA LEU A 230 -1.33 0.43 -7.39
C LEU A 230 -2.54 1.11 -6.75
N TRP A 231 -2.39 1.67 -5.55
CA TRP A 231 -3.44 2.47 -4.93
C TRP A 231 -3.87 3.64 -5.80
N LYS A 232 -2.92 4.37 -6.41
CA LYS A 232 -3.24 5.46 -7.34
C LYS A 232 -4.03 4.98 -8.55
N ILE A 233 -3.75 3.78 -9.05
CA ILE A 233 -4.51 3.15 -10.15
C ILE A 233 -5.93 2.81 -9.70
N ILE A 234 -6.06 2.19 -8.53
CA ILE A 234 -7.35 1.81 -7.96
C ILE A 234 -8.22 3.05 -7.74
N GLU A 235 -7.71 4.07 -7.05
CA GLU A 235 -8.44 5.31 -6.75
C GLU A 235 -8.92 6.05 -8.01
N LYS A 236 -8.13 6.01 -9.11
CA LYS A 236 -8.54 6.57 -10.41
C LYS A 236 -9.60 5.74 -11.13
N SER A 237 -9.60 4.43 -10.92
CA SER A 237 -10.48 3.47 -11.61
C SER A 237 -11.82 3.29 -10.92
N SER A 238 -11.97 3.83 -9.72
CA SER A 238 -13.06 3.50 -8.80
C SER A 238 -13.92 4.72 -8.44
N ASN A 239 -15.24 4.56 -8.45
CA ASN A 239 -16.08 5.17 -7.41
C ASN A 239 -15.96 4.25 -6.17
N SER A 240 -14.82 4.25 -5.47
CA SER A 240 -14.35 3.30 -4.43
C SER A 240 -15.20 3.19 -3.15
N ILE A 241 -16.51 3.30 -3.25
CA ILE A 241 -17.42 3.39 -2.12
C ILE A 241 -17.92 2.00 -1.69
N ASP A 242 -18.06 1.04 -2.60
CA ASP A 242 -18.81 -0.19 -2.30
C ASP A 242 -18.00 -1.30 -1.61
N LEU A 243 -16.69 -1.39 -1.82
CA LEU A 243 -15.88 -2.50 -1.29
C LEU A 243 -15.26 -2.20 0.09
N GLY A 244 -15.14 -0.93 0.48
CA GLY A 244 -14.36 -0.50 1.65
C GLY A 244 -12.84 -0.54 1.38
N TYR A 245 -12.10 0.42 1.95
CA TYR A 245 -10.66 0.56 1.69
C TYR A 245 -9.84 -0.56 2.35
N GLU A 246 -10.32 -1.08 3.47
CA GLU A 246 -9.74 -2.21 4.20
C GLU A 246 -9.74 -3.47 3.32
N VAL A 247 -10.88 -3.76 2.67
CA VAL A 247 -11.03 -4.93 1.79
C VAL A 247 -10.20 -4.77 0.52
N ILE A 248 -10.14 -3.54 -0.02
CA ILE A 248 -9.26 -3.22 -1.16
C ILE A 248 -7.80 -3.47 -0.77
N ASN A 249 -7.37 -3.02 0.41
CA ASN A 249 -6.01 -3.20 0.89
C ASN A 249 -5.62 -4.68 0.94
N ILE A 250 -6.41 -5.50 1.65
CA ILE A 250 -6.13 -6.94 1.77
C ILE A 250 -6.12 -7.62 0.40
N SER A 251 -7.09 -7.28 -0.46
CA SER A 251 -7.15 -7.85 -1.82
C SER A 251 -5.92 -7.49 -2.65
N MET A 252 -5.43 -6.26 -2.54
CA MET A 252 -4.23 -5.79 -3.23
C MET A 252 -2.97 -6.47 -2.67
N GLN A 253 -2.87 -6.64 -1.35
CA GLN A 253 -1.74 -7.33 -0.71
C GLN A 253 -1.66 -8.80 -1.17
N ILE A 254 -2.80 -9.50 -1.25
CA ILE A 254 -2.84 -10.86 -1.82
C ILE A 254 -2.31 -10.90 -3.26
N ILE A 255 -2.69 -9.93 -4.09
CA ILE A 255 -2.23 -9.84 -5.49
C ILE A 255 -0.73 -9.54 -5.55
N LEU A 256 -0.21 -8.65 -4.69
CA LEU A 256 1.21 -8.34 -4.61
C LEU A 256 2.05 -9.55 -4.15
N VAL A 257 1.54 -10.31 -3.19
CA VAL A 257 2.19 -11.53 -2.71
C VAL A 257 2.24 -12.60 -3.81
N ASP A 258 1.17 -12.78 -4.57
CA ASP A 258 1.17 -13.68 -5.72
C ASP A 258 2.17 -13.22 -6.80
N ALA A 259 2.19 -11.94 -7.14
CA ALA A 259 3.16 -11.39 -8.10
C ALA A 259 4.62 -11.53 -7.61
N PHE A 260 4.86 -11.36 -6.31
CA PHE A 260 6.14 -11.66 -5.69
C PHE A 260 6.52 -13.12 -5.88
N MET A 261 5.62 -14.05 -5.58
CA MET A 261 5.88 -15.48 -5.77
C MET A 261 6.09 -15.84 -7.24
N ARG A 262 5.40 -15.18 -8.19
CA ARG A 262 5.49 -15.42 -9.66
C ARG A 262 6.72 -14.84 -10.34
N CYS A 263 7.68 -14.30 -9.59
CA CYS A 263 8.89 -13.67 -10.13
C CYS A 263 8.64 -12.33 -10.85
N ASP A 264 7.51 -11.68 -10.62
CA ASP A 264 7.20 -10.37 -11.24
C ASP A 264 7.73 -9.19 -10.43
N ILE A 265 8.02 -9.41 -9.15
CA ILE A 265 8.61 -8.43 -8.24
C ILE A 265 9.84 -9.05 -7.57
N LEU A 266 10.92 -8.28 -7.43
CA LEU A 266 12.19 -8.65 -6.79
C LEU A 266 12.97 -9.79 -7.50
N GLU A 267 14.21 -10.01 -7.06
CA GLU A 267 15.15 -10.89 -7.75
C GLU A 267 14.96 -12.36 -7.35
N GLU A 268 15.30 -13.29 -8.24
CA GLU A 268 15.24 -14.73 -7.96
C GLU A 268 16.57 -15.25 -7.40
N PRO A 269 16.53 -16.16 -6.41
CA PRO A 269 17.71 -16.94 -6.05
C PRO A 269 18.25 -17.68 -7.27
N THR A 270 19.57 -17.70 -7.42
CA THR A 270 20.19 -18.55 -8.46
C THR A 270 19.99 -20.02 -8.08
N LYS A 271 19.42 -20.79 -9.01
CA LYS A 271 19.23 -22.25 -8.85
C LYS A 271 20.55 -23.00 -8.88
#